data_AF-A0A843GX26-F1
#
_entry.id   AF-A0A843GX26-F1
#
_cell.length_a   1.000
_cell.length_b   1.000
_cell.length_c   1.000
_cell.angle_alpha   90.00
_cell.angle_beta   90.00
_cell.angle_gamma   90.00
#
_symmetry.space_group_name_H-M   'P 1'
#
loop_
_entity.id
_entity.type
_entity.pdbx_description
1 polymer ?
#
loop_
_entity_poly.entity_id
_entity_poly.type
_entity_poly.pdbx_seq_one_letter_code
_entity_poly.pdbx_strand_id
1 'polypeptide(L)' 'MCGTTSYLKDTTNYQLYTVKQGDTYDSIALNAYGNPTYYWIICSFNHIQDSFSMPMPKSQLKLPVMTDIEFEEIV' A
#
# COMPACT_ATOMS: atom_id res chain seq x y z
N MET A 1 -14.80 2.60 3.07
CA MET A 1 -14.09 3.69 3.77
C MET A 1 -12.76 3.12 4.23
N CYS A 2 -11.62 3.65 3.75
CA CYS A 2 -10.31 3.25 4.23
C CYS A 2 -10.09 3.90 5.61
N GLY A 3 -9.90 3.09 6.65
CA GLY A 3 -9.91 3.47 8.06
C GLY A 3 -8.76 4.41 8.45
N THR A 4 -8.99 5.18 9.51
CA THR A 4 -8.12 6.20 10.07
C THR A 4 -6.69 5.71 10.30
N THR A 5 -5.77 6.43 9.67
CA THR A 5 -4.32 6.26 9.65
C THR A 5 -3.71 6.45 11.05
N SER A 6 -3.38 5.36 11.74
CA SER A 6 -2.60 5.42 13.00
C SER A 6 -1.49 4.36 13.12
N TYR A 7 -1.23 3.54 12.09
CA TYR A 7 -0.37 2.35 12.23
C TYR A 7 0.99 2.40 11.51
N LEU A 8 1.30 3.46 10.74
CA LEU A 8 2.55 3.53 9.98
C LEU A 8 3.38 4.70 10.47
N LYS A 9 4.50 4.41 11.16
CA LYS A 9 5.49 5.43 11.58
C LYS A 9 6.09 6.10 10.34
N ASP A 10 6.35 7.40 10.40
CA ASP A 10 7.07 8.17 9.36
C ASP A 10 8.48 7.61 9.03
N THR A 11 9.01 6.71 9.87
CA THR A 11 10.28 6.00 9.66
C THR A 11 10.13 4.66 8.92
N THR A 12 8.92 4.29 8.51
CA THR A 12 8.68 3.03 7.79
C THR A 12 9.37 3.08 6.44
N ASN A 13 10.34 2.19 6.22
CA ASN A 13 11.00 2.05 4.93
C ASN A 13 9.93 1.78 3.86
N TYR A 14 10.00 2.50 2.75
CA TYR A 14 9.10 2.30 1.63
C TYR A 14 9.88 2.26 0.33
N GLN A 15 9.42 1.42 -0.59
CA GLN A 15 9.89 1.39 -1.96
C GLN A 15 9.01 2.33 -2.79
N LEU A 16 9.62 3.22 -3.57
CA LEU A 16 8.90 3.96 -4.60
C LEU A 16 8.63 3.04 -5.79
N TYR A 17 7.37 2.88 -6.15
CA TYR A 17 6.91 2.12 -7.30
C TYR A 17 6.27 3.06 -8.31
N THR A 18 6.68 2.96 -9.58
CA THR A 18 6.07 3.73 -10.67
C THR A 18 4.97 2.88 -11.31
N VAL A 19 3.73 3.37 -11.22
CA VAL A 19 2.55 2.71 -11.77
C VAL A 19 2.67 2.60 -13.29
N LYS A 20 2.55 1.37 -13.80
CA LYS A 20 2.51 1.10 -15.23
C LYS A 20 1.06 1.14 -15.74
N GLN A 21 0.90 1.35 -17.03
CA GLN A 21 -0.42 1.35 -17.65
C GLN A 21 -1.04 -0.05 -17.55
N GLY A 22 -2.22 -0.14 -16.93
CA GLY A 22 -2.90 -1.41 -16.67
C GLY A 22 -2.60 -2.02 -15.30
N ASP A 23 -1.74 -1.40 -14.49
CA ASP A 23 -1.55 -1.84 -13.10
C ASP A 23 -2.81 -1.59 -12.27
N THR A 24 -3.15 -2.57 -11.44
CA THR A 24 -4.18 -2.49 -10.41
C THR A 24 -3.53 -2.55 -9.02
N TYR A 25 -4.17 -2.02 -7.98
CA TYR A 25 -3.57 -2.07 -6.62
C TYR A 25 -3.31 -3.49 -6.14
N ASP A 26 -4.16 -4.45 -6.52
CA ASP A 26 -4.00 -5.89 -6.30
C ASP A 26 -2.78 -6.46 -7.02
N SER A 27 -2.54 -6.11 -8.30
CA SER A 27 -1.34 -6.56 -9.02
C SER A 27 -0.04 -6.00 -8.42
N ILE A 28 -0.07 -4.74 -7.99
CA ILE A 28 1.06 -4.09 -7.33
C ILE A 28 1.31 -4.74 -5.96
N ALA A 29 0.25 -5.02 -5.19
CA ALA A 29 0.34 -5.69 -3.90
C ALA A 29 0.83 -7.14 -4.02
N LEU A 30 0.37 -7.88 -5.03
CA LEU A 30 0.89 -9.22 -5.32
C LEU A 30 2.39 -9.18 -5.62
N ASN A 31 2.84 -8.21 -6.42
CA ASN A 31 4.26 -8.09 -6.76
C ASN A 31 5.13 -7.60 -5.58
N ALA A 32 4.59 -6.71 -4.74
CA ALA A 32 5.32 -6.12 -3.62
C ALA A 32 5.32 -6.98 -2.36
N TYR A 33 4.21 -7.68 -2.10
CA TYR A 33 3.97 -8.40 -0.83
C TYR A 33 3.71 -9.88 -1.03
N GLY A 34 3.70 -10.37 -2.26
CA GLY A 34 3.33 -11.76 -2.57
C GLY A 34 1.84 -12.06 -2.39
N ASN A 35 1.01 -11.08 -1.99
CA ASN A 35 -0.41 -11.28 -1.76
C ASN A 35 -1.25 -10.07 -2.23
N PRO A 36 -2.18 -10.26 -3.19
CA PRO A 36 -3.00 -9.18 -3.74
C PRO A 36 -3.97 -8.58 -2.71
N THR A 37 -4.31 -9.30 -1.63
CA THR A 37 -5.23 -8.79 -0.60
C THR A 37 -4.64 -7.64 0.20
N TYR A 38 -3.32 -7.41 0.14
CA TYR A 38 -2.64 -6.31 0.81
C TYR A 38 -2.69 -4.97 0.07
N TYR A 39 -3.49 -4.87 -1.00
CA TYR A 39 -3.71 -3.61 -1.71
C TYR A 39 -4.16 -2.46 -0.79
N TRP A 40 -4.90 -2.76 0.29
CA TRP A 40 -5.36 -1.75 1.25
C TRP A 40 -4.22 -1.04 1.97
N ILE A 41 -3.04 -1.67 2.13
CA ILE A 41 -1.86 -1.06 2.74
C ILE A 41 -1.30 0.03 1.83
N ILE A 42 -1.25 -0.23 0.53
CA ILE A 42 -0.83 0.75 -0.48
C ILE A 42 -1.76 1.95 -0.45
N CYS A 43 -3.08 1.70 -0.46
CA CYS A 43 -4.08 2.76 -0.41
C CYS A 43 -3.98 3.57 0.89
N SER A 44 -3.87 2.89 2.04
CA SER A 44 -3.77 3.53 3.35
C SER A 44 -2.51 4.39 3.48
N PHE A 45 -1.35 3.87 3.05
CA PHE A 45 -0.07 4.59 3.14
C PHE A 45 0.04 5.78 2.18
N ASN A 46 -0.63 5.73 1.03
CA ASN A 46 -0.66 6.83 0.07
C ASN A 46 -1.86 7.78 0.30
N HIS A 47 -2.59 7.62 1.41
CA HIS A 47 -3.80 8.40 1.73
C HIS A 47 -4.85 8.40 0.61
N ILE A 48 -4.96 7.28 -0.11
CA ILE A 48 -5.92 7.09 -1.19
C ILE A 48 -7.26 6.71 -0.57
N GLN A 49 -8.15 7.70 -0.43
CA GLN A 49 -9.49 7.50 0.10
C GLN A 49 -10.40 6.73 -0.85
N ASP A 50 -10.17 6.85 -2.17
CA ASP A 50 -11.00 6.23 -3.19
C ASP A 50 -10.30 5.02 -3.84
N SER A 51 -10.36 3.88 -3.14
CA SER A 51 -9.76 2.60 -3.57
C SER A 51 -10.41 2.00 -4.82
N PHE A 52 -11.54 2.53 -5.29
CA PHE A 52 -12.20 2.09 -6.52
C PHE A 52 -11.60 2.73 -7.77
N SER A 53 -10.82 3.80 -7.62
CA SER A 53 -10.15 4.47 -8.73
C SER A 53 -8.84 3.76 -9.09
N MET A 54 -8.66 3.37 -10.35
CA MET A 54 -7.41 2.77 -10.82
C MET A 54 -6.22 3.70 -10.54
N PRO A 55 -5.05 3.18 -10.15
CA PRO A 55 -3.88 4.01 -9.94
C PRO A 55 -3.52 4.73 -11.25
N MET A 56 -3.25 6.03 -11.17
CA MET A 56 -2.91 6.82 -12.36
C MET A 56 -1.61 6.29 -12.98
N PRO A 57 -1.59 5.91 -14.27
CA PRO A 57 -0.35 5.50 -14.92
C PRO A 57 0.71 6.59 -14.82
N LYS A 58 1.97 6.20 -14.57
CA LYS A 58 3.13 7.08 -14.31
C LYS A 58 3.11 7.82 -12.97
N SER A 59 2.10 7.59 -12.11
CA SER A 59 2.18 8.06 -10.73
C SER A 59 3.18 7.23 -9.92
N GLN A 60 3.75 7.84 -8.89
CA GLN A 60 4.60 7.15 -7.94
C GLN A 60 3.77 6.78 -6.71
N LEU A 61 3.75 5.49 -6.37
CA LEU A 61 3.16 4.97 -5.15
C LEU A 61 4.27 4.60 -4.18
N LYS A 62 4.09 4.97 -2.92
CA LYS A 62 4.94 4.52 -1.83
C LYS A 62 4.46 3.16 -1.36
N LEU A 63 5.29 2.14 -1.46
CA LEU A 63 5.00 0.79 -1.00
C LEU A 63 5.76 0.54 0.31
N PRO A 64 5.12 0.60 1.49
CA PRO A 64 5.80 0.34 2.75
C PRO A 64 6.34 -1.10 2.77
N VAL A 65 7.60 -1.28 3.16
CA VAL A 65 8.22 -2.59 3.21
C VAL A 65 7.72 -3.35 4.43
N MET A 66 7.13 -4.52 4.23
CA MET A 66 6.55 -5.35 5.29
C MET A 66 7.57 -6.08 6.18
N THR A 67 8.88 -5.82 6.02
CA THR A 67 9.93 -6.60 6.68
C THR A 67 9.89 -6.51 8.21
N ASP A 68 9.14 -5.56 8.77
CA ASP A 68 8.83 -5.44 10.21
C ASP A 68 7.32 -5.28 10.45
N ILE A 69 6.45 -6.11 9.86
CA ILE A 69 5.06 -6.19 10.38
C ILE A 69 5.08 -6.95 11.70
N GLU A 70 5.43 -6.25 12.78
CA GLU A 70 5.07 -6.66 14.14
C GLU A 70 3.59 -6.30 14.35
N PHE A 71 2.74 -7.32 14.49
CA PHE A 71 1.38 -7.13 14.96
C PHE A 71 1.44 -6.95 16.48
N GLU A 72 0.98 -5.82 17.02
CA GLU A 72 0.67 -5.75 18.45
C GLU A 72 -0.50 -6.72 18.71
N GLU A 73 -0.20 -7.88 19.30
CA GLU A 73 -1.21 -8.69 19.99
C GLU A 73 -1.73 -7.85 21.16
N ILE A 74 -2.98 -7.40 21.04
CA ILE A 74 -3.73 -6.93 22.21
C ILE A 74 -4.05 -8.19 23.03
N VAL A 75 -3.26 -8.45 24.06
CA VAL A 75 -3.55 -9.42 25.13
C VAL A 75 -4.55 -8.81 26.12
#